data_AF-A0A2E3Z809-F1
#
_entry.id   AF-A0A2E3Z809-F1
#
_cell.length_a   1.000
_cell.length_b   1.000
_cell.length_c   1.000
_cell.angle_alpha   90.00
_cell.angle_beta   90.00
_cell.angle_gamma   90.00
#
_symmetry.space_group_name_H-M   'P 1'
#
loop_
_entity.id
_entity.type
_entity.pdbx_description
1 polymer ?
#
loop_
_entity_poly.entity_id
_entity_poly.type
_entity_poly.pdbx_seq_one_letter_code
_entity_poly.pdbx_strand_id
1 'polypeptide(L)'
;MAGLMESISISWPMLVIIIALSAALAWLVFRWQMKYSRSNTSLWCTTVFLTTVPGLFAYWLMHRGTVLEPCSGCGQQVPRDRDACARCEKSFPEPNLLGTEVFA
;
A
#
# COMPACT_ATOMS: atom_id res chain seq x y z
N MET A 1 11.47 -20.16 37.91
CA MET A 1 12.11 -19.17 37.00
C MET A 1 12.96 -19.82 35.89
N ALA A 2 13.55 -21.02 36.08
CA ALA A 2 14.36 -21.70 35.05
C ALA A 2 13.63 -21.98 33.72
N GLY A 3 12.39 -22.47 33.76
CA GLY A 3 11.63 -22.79 32.53
C GLY A 3 11.30 -21.60 31.62
N LEU A 4 11.27 -20.37 32.16
CA LEU A 4 11.04 -19.16 31.37
C LEU A 4 12.28 -18.79 30.53
N MET A 5 13.49 -18.93 31.09
CA MET A 5 14.73 -18.62 30.37
C MET A 5 14.97 -19.60 29.22
N GLU A 6 14.63 -20.87 29.42
CA GLU A 6 14.79 -21.91 28.39
C GLU A 6 13.79 -21.73 27.24
N SER A 7 12.55 -21.36 27.56
CA SER A 7 11.52 -21.02 26.57
C SER A 7 11.90 -19.82 25.72
N ILE A 8 12.51 -18.78 26.32
CA ILE A 8 13.01 -17.60 25.60
C ILE A 8 14.17 -17.98 24.66
N SER A 9 15.10 -18.81 25.12
CA SER A 9 16.25 -19.25 24.33
C SER A 9 15.85 -20.04 23.06
N ILE A 10 14.73 -20.77 23.12
CA ILE A 10 14.20 -21.52 21.98
C ILE A 10 13.34 -20.63 21.07
N SER A 11 12.63 -19.66 21.64
CA SER A 11 11.62 -18.87 20.93
C SER A 11 12.16 -17.60 20.27
N TRP A 12 13.26 -17.03 20.76
CA TRP A 12 13.82 -15.78 20.21
C TRP A 12 14.17 -15.84 18.71
N PRO A 13 14.75 -16.92 18.12
CA PRO A 13 15.05 -16.91 16.69
C PRO A 13 13.75 -16.88 15.87
N MET A 14 12.70 -17.55 16.33
CA MET A 14 11.40 -17.54 15.67
C MET A 14 10.76 -16.15 15.74
N LEU A 15 10.86 -15.47 16.88
CA LEU A 15 10.40 -14.08 17.03
C LEU A 15 11.15 -13.13 16.10
N VAL A 16 12.47 -13.28 15.97
CA VAL A 16 13.28 -12.47 15.04
C VAL A 16 12.83 -12.70 13.60
N ILE A 17 12.58 -13.96 13.21
CA ILE A 17 12.08 -14.29 11.86
C ILE A 17 10.71 -13.64 11.62
N ILE A 18 9.78 -13.73 12.58
CA ILE A 18 8.45 -13.13 12.45
C ILE A 18 8.56 -11.61 12.30
N ILE A 19 9.38 -10.93 13.11
CA ILE A 19 9.59 -9.48 13.03
C ILE A 19 10.21 -9.10 11.68
N ALA A 20 11.23 -9.85 11.22
CA ALA A 20 11.87 -9.60 9.93
C ALA A 20 10.90 -9.76 8.76
N LEU A 21 10.07 -10.81 8.77
CA LEU A 21 9.02 -11.01 7.76
C LEU A 21 7.99 -9.89 7.80
N SER A 22 7.54 -9.51 9.00
CA SER A 22 6.58 -8.41 9.18
C SER A 22 7.12 -7.09 8.64
N ALA A 23 8.39 -6.79 8.91
CA ALA A 23 9.08 -5.62 8.39
C ALA A 23 9.22 -5.66 6.85
N ALA A 24 9.56 -6.82 6.27
CA ALA A 24 9.66 -6.99 4.83
C ALA A 24 8.32 -6.75 4.11
N LEU A 25 7.21 -7.25 4.67
CA LEU A 25 5.87 -7.02 4.12
C LEU A 25 5.44 -5.56 4.25
N ALA A 26 5.71 -4.92 5.39
CA ALA A 26 5.43 -3.51 5.59
C ALA A 26 6.24 -2.62 4.64
N TRP A 27 7.51 -2.97 4.38
CA TRP A 27 8.37 -2.29 3.40
C TRP A 27 7.84 -2.43 1.97
N LEU A 28 7.33 -3.60 1.61
CA LEU A 28 6.72 -3.83 0.31
C LEU A 28 5.46 -2.98 0.11
N VAL A 29 4.63 -2.84 1.15
CA VAL A 29 3.48 -1.93 1.13
C VAL A 29 3.92 -0.47 1.05
N PHE A 30 4.97 -0.07 1.77
CA PHE A 30 5.55 1.27 1.66
C PHE A 30 5.98 1.60 0.22
N ARG A 31 6.67 0.66 -0.44
CA ARG A 31 7.10 0.78 -1.84
C ARG A 31 5.90 0.92 -2.78
N TRP A 32 4.83 0.17 -2.54
CA TRP A 32 3.60 0.32 -3.31
C TRP A 32 2.93 1.66 -3.06
N GLN A 33 2.79 2.09 -1.82
CA GLN A 33 2.18 3.39 -1.48
C GLN A 33 2.92 4.56 -2.14
N MET A 34 4.26 4.52 -2.15
CA MET A 34 5.09 5.50 -2.86
C MET A 34 4.87 5.45 -4.37
N LYS A 35 4.82 4.25 -4.97
CA LYS A 35 4.55 4.08 -6.40
C LYS A 35 3.18 4.65 -6.80
N TYR A 36 2.16 4.41 -5.98
CA TYR A 36 0.80 4.90 -6.23
C TYR A 36 0.53 6.29 -5.62
N SER A 37 1.54 6.98 -5.08
CA SER A 37 1.42 8.32 -4.48
C SER A 37 0.16 8.47 -3.61
N ARG A 38 -0.06 7.50 -2.72
CA ARG A 38 -1.26 7.40 -1.90
C ARG A 38 -1.05 7.98 -0.51
N SER A 39 -2.15 8.44 0.09
CA SER A 39 -2.18 8.94 1.45
C SER A 39 -2.21 7.78 2.47
N ASN A 40 -1.98 8.10 3.75
CA ASN A 40 -2.07 7.15 4.86
C ASN A 40 -1.08 5.97 4.80
N THR A 41 0.09 6.17 4.19
CA THR A 41 1.17 5.17 4.12
C THR A 41 1.51 4.60 5.50
N SER A 42 1.63 5.46 6.52
CA SER A 42 1.96 5.03 7.88
C SER A 42 0.90 4.10 8.46
N LEU A 43 -0.40 4.39 8.27
CA LEU A 43 -1.48 3.54 8.78
C LEU A 43 -1.39 2.13 8.19
N TRP A 44 -1.22 2.05 6.87
CA TRP A 44 -1.15 0.77 6.16
C TRP A 44 0.11 -0.03 6.50
N CYS A 45 1.27 0.62 6.59
CA CYS A 45 2.51 -0.04 7.02
C CYS A 45 2.37 -0.60 8.44
N THR A 46 1.79 0.16 9.38
CA THR A 46 1.57 -0.31 10.76
C THR A 46 0.59 -1.48 10.81
N THR A 47 -0.53 -1.39 10.09
CA THR A 47 -1.52 -2.49 10.03
C THR A 47 -0.89 -3.76 9.48
N VAL A 48 -0.12 -3.67 8.39
CA VAL A 48 0.55 -4.82 7.77
C VAL A 48 1.67 -5.35 8.66
N PHE A 49 2.40 -4.51 9.38
CA PHE A 49 3.40 -4.96 10.33
C PHE A 49 2.77 -5.75 11.50
N LEU A 50 1.65 -5.27 12.05
CA LEU A 50 0.98 -5.90 13.19
C LEU A 50 0.20 -7.17 12.81
N THR A 51 -0.42 -7.18 11.63
CA THR A 51 -1.30 -8.27 11.20
C THR A 51 -0.66 -9.18 10.15
N THR A 52 0.52 -8.83 9.63
CA THR A 52 1.28 -9.58 8.61
C THR A 52 0.49 -9.89 7.35
N VAL A 53 0.30 -11.17 7.03
CA VAL A 53 -0.33 -11.66 5.80
C VAL A 53 -1.79 -11.20 5.68
N PRO A 54 -2.65 -11.31 6.73
CA PRO A 54 -3.98 -10.72 6.72
C PRO A 54 -4.01 -9.23 6.34
N GLY A 55 -3.12 -8.40 6.91
CA GLY A 55 -3.06 -6.98 6.61
C GLY A 55 -2.65 -6.70 5.17
N LEU A 56 -1.70 -7.48 4.64
CA LEU A 56 -1.31 -7.41 3.24
C LEU A 56 -2.46 -7.80 2.31
N PHE A 57 -3.23 -8.83 2.67
CA PHE A 57 -4.36 -9.28 1.87
C PHE A 57 -5.49 -8.24 1.84
N ALA A 58 -5.82 -7.64 2.99
CA ALA A 58 -6.76 -6.53 3.07
C ALA A 58 -6.30 -5.34 2.22
N TYR A 59 -5.00 -4.99 2.32
CA TYR A 59 -4.40 -3.95 1.49
C TYR A 59 -4.56 -4.26 0.00
N TRP A 60 -4.23 -5.48 -0.41
CA TRP A 60 -4.29 -5.88 -1.82
C TRP A 60 -5.73 -5.84 -2.37
N LEU A 61 -6.70 -6.37 -1.63
CA LEU A 61 -8.11 -6.34 -2.04
C LEU A 61 -8.66 -4.93 -2.21
N MET A 62 -8.36 -4.02 -1.28
CA MET A 62 -8.81 -2.63 -1.37
C MET A 62 -8.20 -1.87 -2.57
N HIS A 63 -7.03 -2.30 -3.04
CA HIS A 63 -6.21 -1.48 -3.91
C HIS A 63 -5.86 -2.10 -5.26
N ARG A 64 -6.30 -3.33 -5.54
CA ARG A 64 -6.05 -4.06 -6.80
C ARG A 64 -6.60 -3.36 -8.05
N GLY A 65 -7.60 -2.49 -7.89
CA GLY A 65 -8.30 -1.83 -9.00
C GLY A 65 -7.65 -0.53 -9.50
N THR A 66 -6.55 -0.07 -8.89
CA THR A 66 -5.97 1.23 -9.27
C THR A 66 -5.20 1.14 -10.57
N VAL A 67 -5.72 1.82 -11.58
CA VAL A 67 -5.09 1.98 -12.90
C VAL A 67 -4.10 3.15 -12.86
N LEU A 68 -2.90 2.92 -13.39
CA LEU A 68 -1.88 3.94 -13.59
C LEU A 68 -1.92 4.38 -15.06
N GLU A 69 -2.09 5.67 -15.28
CA GLU A 69 -2.09 6.27 -16.62
C GLU A 69 -0.99 7.34 -16.73
N PRO A 70 -0.42 7.54 -17.92
CA PRO A 70 0.54 8.62 -18.13
C PRO A 70 -0.15 9.98 -18.00
N CYS A 71 0.38 10.85 -17.15
CA CYS A 71 -0.11 12.22 -17.04
C CYS A 71 0.14 13.00 -18.34
N SER A 72 -0.88 13.68 -18.87
CA SER A 72 -0.76 14.56 -20.05
C SER A 72 0.11 15.81 -19.81
N GLY A 73 0.40 16.16 -18.56
CA GLY A 73 1.26 17.28 -18.19
C GLY A 73 2.74 16.90 -18.08
N CYS A 74 3.07 15.85 -17.32
CA CYS A 74 4.45 15.50 -16.99
C CYS A 74 4.91 14.13 -17.53
N GLY A 75 4.02 13.36 -18.18
CA GLY A 75 4.32 12.03 -18.76
C GLY A 75 4.56 10.92 -17.73
N GLN A 76 4.55 11.22 -16.44
CA GLN A 76 4.75 10.22 -15.38
C GLN A 76 3.51 9.35 -15.21
N GLN A 77 3.72 8.07 -14.85
CA GLN A 77 2.62 7.19 -14.50
C GLN A 77 2.05 7.59 -13.14
N VAL A 78 0.77 7.95 -13.14
CA VAL A 78 0.06 8.43 -11.96
C VAL A 78 -1.30 7.74 -11.85
N PRO A 79 -1.83 7.56 -10.63
CA PRO A 79 -3.17 7.02 -10.45
C PRO A 79 -4.21 7.97 -11.06
N ARG A 80 -5.22 7.41 -11.73
CA ARG A 80 -6.33 8.17 -12.33
C ARG A 80 -7.52 8.40 -11.38
N ASP A 81 -7.45 7.86 -10.17
CA ASP A 81 -8.49 7.94 -9.13
C ASP A 81 -8.57 9.28 -8.38
N ARG A 82 -8.10 10.37 -9.00
CA ARG A 82 -7.92 11.69 -8.38
C ARG A 82 -8.10 12.81 -9.40
N ASP A 83 -8.42 14.01 -8.93
CA ASP A 83 -8.74 15.15 -9.80
C ASP A 83 -7.50 15.76 -10.48
N ALA A 84 -6.32 15.61 -9.85
CA ALA A 84 -5.08 16.19 -10.30
C ALA A 84 -3.89 15.22 -10.20
N CYS A 85 -2.90 15.45 -11.05
CA CYS A 85 -1.66 14.69 -11.03
C CYS A 85 -0.94 14.83 -9.68
N ALA A 86 -0.54 13.71 -9.09
CA ALA A 86 0.16 13.67 -7.80
C ALA A 86 1.52 14.40 -7.76
N ARG A 87 2.04 14.81 -8.92
CA ARG A 87 3.40 15.32 -9.07
C ARG A 87 3.49 16.71 -9.69
N CYS A 88 2.73 16.97 -10.76
CA CYS A 88 2.71 18.28 -11.41
C CYS A 88 1.44 19.08 -11.10
N GLU A 89 0.51 18.53 -10.30
CA GLU A 89 -0.74 19.16 -9.87
C GLU A 89 -1.68 19.59 -10.99
N LYS A 90 -1.34 19.27 -12.25
CA LYS A 90 -2.20 19.53 -13.39
C LYS A 90 -3.48 18.71 -13.23
N SER A 91 -4.62 19.39 -13.31
CA SER A 91 -5.92 18.75 -13.35
C SER A 91 -6.00 17.81 -14.54
N PHE A 92 -6.62 16.67 -14.31
CA PHE A 92 -6.90 15.76 -15.40
C PHE A 92 -8.06 16.30 -16.26
N PRO A 93 -8.05 16.05 -17.59
CA PRO A 93 -9.16 16.45 -18.43
C PRO A 93 -10.43 15.74 -17.98
N GLU A 94 -11.55 16.46 -17.97
CA GLU A 94 -12.86 15.86 -17.73
C GLU A 94 -13.07 14.68 -18.69
N PRO A 95 -13.59 13.54 -18.21
CA PRO A 95 -13.94 12.44 -19.07
C PRO A 95 -14.92 12.94 -20.14
N ASN A 96 -14.68 12.58 -21.40
CA ASN A 96 -15.56 12.98 -22.48
C ASN A 96 -16.86 12.17 -22.36
N LEU A 97 -17.84 12.72 -21.65
CA LEU A 97 -19.10 12.06 -21.36
C LEU A 97 -19.90 11.87 -22.65
N LEU A 98 -19.95 10.65 -23.17
CA LEU A 98 -20.69 10.31 -24.39
C LEU A 98 -22.21 10.22 -24.17
N GLY A 99 -22.72 10.60 -22.99
CA GLY A 99 -24.15 10.52 -22.65
C GLY A 99 -24.67 9.11 -22.36
N THR A 100 -23.81 8.10 -22.42
CA THR A 100 -24.13 6.68 -22.15
C THR A 100 -23.60 6.16 -20.82
N GLU A 101 -22.89 7.00 -20.06
CA GLU A 101 -22.29 6.60 -18.78
C GLU A 101 -23.20 7.02 -17.62
N VAL A 102 -23.74 6.03 -16.90
CA VAL A 102 -24.50 6.24 -15.66
C VAL A 102 -23.51 6.17 -14.51
N PHE A 103 -23.27 7.32 -13.87
CA PHE A 103 -22.57 7.35 -12.58
C PHE A 103 -23.62 7.20 -11.48
N ALA A 104 -23.56 6.09 -10.74
CA ALA A 104 -24.39 5.80 -9.57
C ALA A 104 -23.64 6.14 -8.28
#